data_AF-A0A1V4RW22-F1
#
_entry.id   AF-A0A1V4RW22-F1
#
_cell.length_a   1.000
_cell.length_b   1.000
_cell.length_c   1.000
_cell.angle_alpha   90.00
_cell.angle_beta   90.00
_cell.angle_gamma   90.00
#
_symmetry.space_group_name_H-M   'P 1'
#
loop_
_entity.id
_entity.type
_entity.pdbx_description
1 polymer ?
#
loop_
_entity_poly.entity_id
_entity_poly.type
_entity_poly.pdbx_seq_one_letter_code
_entity_poly.pdbx_strand_id
1 'polypeptide(L)'
;MKTIRRTLIVLFLLTVSGWSQEVHYGNLSQLISQIRSAMPGQGSNAFVVPTTAQMDSFRAATNLVLTEQYHLADSLAGMMGYKLFEWYDTIHNNDLFYVLMEPNA
;
A
#
# COMPACT_ATOMS: atom_id res chain seq x y z
N MET A 1 35.80 19.49 -49.58
CA MET A 1 35.29 20.03 -48.30
C MET A 1 34.31 19.01 -47.72
N LYS A 2 34.55 18.49 -46.52
CA LYS A 2 33.79 17.36 -45.93
C LYS A 2 32.78 17.93 -44.93
N THR A 3 31.49 17.88 -45.25
CA THR A 3 30.41 18.44 -44.43
C THR A 3 30.12 17.50 -43.25
N ILE A 4 30.53 17.90 -42.05
CA ILE A 4 30.23 17.16 -40.81
C ILE A 4 28.79 17.53 -40.40
N ARG A 5 27.86 16.58 -40.54
CA ARG A 5 26.50 16.71 -40.01
C ARG A 5 26.52 16.39 -38.51
N ARG A 6 26.21 17.38 -37.69
CA ARG A 6 26.04 17.21 -36.23
C ARG A 6 24.64 16.66 -35.98
N THR A 7 24.54 15.36 -35.75
CA THR A 7 23.29 14.74 -35.28
C THR A 7 23.14 15.04 -33.79
N LEU A 8 22.16 15.84 -33.43
CA LEU A 8 21.74 16.04 -32.03
C LEU A 8 20.91 14.81 -31.61
N ILE A 9 21.45 13.99 -30.71
CA ILE A 9 20.68 12.94 -30.05
C ILE A 9 20.07 13.57 -28.80
N VAL A 10 18.77 13.89 -28.87
CA VAL A 10 18.00 14.31 -27.70
C VAL A 10 17.61 13.04 -26.94
N LEU A 11 18.32 12.75 -25.85
CA LEU A 11 18.03 11.64 -24.97
C LEU A 11 16.80 11.99 -24.12
N PHE A 12 15.63 11.52 -24.55
CA PHE A 12 14.37 11.68 -23.80
C PHE A 12 14.37 10.66 -22.65
N LEU A 13 14.85 11.07 -21.47
CA LEU A 13 14.70 10.31 -20.23
C LEU A 13 13.22 10.35 -19.83
N LEU A 14 12.45 9.38 -20.29
CA LEU A 14 11.11 9.08 -19.78
C LEU A 14 11.27 8.63 -18.32
N THR A 15 11.22 9.57 -17.39
CA THR A 15 11.03 9.26 -15.97
C THR A 15 9.61 8.75 -15.82
N VAL A 16 9.43 7.45 -16.00
CA VAL A 16 8.24 6.75 -15.54
C VAL A 16 8.28 6.91 -14.02
N SER A 17 7.51 7.85 -13.48
CA SER A 17 7.22 7.91 -12.06
C SER A 17 6.42 6.66 -11.72
N GLY A 18 7.14 5.56 -11.47
CA GLY A 18 6.57 4.35 -10.93
C GLY A 18 5.93 4.71 -9.60
N TRP A 19 4.63 4.46 -9.50
CA TRP A 19 3.95 4.45 -8.21
C TRP A 19 4.57 3.34 -7.39
N SER A 20 5.52 3.69 -6.52
CA SER A 20 6.07 2.77 -5.53
C SER A 20 5.24 2.94 -4.27
N GLN A 21 4.63 1.85 -3.80
CA GLN A 21 4.11 1.81 -2.44
C GLN A 21 5.24 2.14 -1.46
N GLU A 22 4.87 2.71 -0.32
CA GLU A 22 5.82 2.89 0.77
C GLU A 22 6.19 1.53 1.34
N VAL A 23 7.49 1.27 1.43
CA VAL A 23 8.06 -0.02 1.83
C VAL A 23 8.47 0.02 3.28
N HIS A 24 7.99 -0.95 4.05
CA HIS A 24 8.35 -1.17 5.44
C HIS A 24 8.97 -2.56 5.62
N TYR A 25 9.78 -2.68 6.67
CA TYR A 25 10.42 -3.92 7.08
C TYR A 25 10.15 -4.14 8.56
N GLY A 26 9.76 -5.35 8.93
CA GLY A 26 9.61 -5.69 10.34
C GLY A 26 8.96 -7.04 10.55
N ASN A 27 8.74 -7.40 11.82
CA ASN A 27 8.03 -8.62 12.18
C ASN A 27 6.51 -8.42 11.95
N LEU A 28 5.97 -9.06 10.92
CA LEU A 28 4.55 -8.91 10.57
C LEU A 28 3.61 -9.37 11.70
N SER A 29 3.96 -10.45 12.40
CA SER A 29 3.15 -10.96 13.52
C SER A 29 3.11 -9.97 14.70
N GLN A 30 4.19 -9.22 14.90
CA GLN A 30 4.25 -8.16 15.90
C GLN A 30 3.40 -6.96 15.48
N LEU A 31 3.46 -6.53 14.21
CA LEU A 31 2.60 -5.47 13.67
C LEU A 31 1.11 -5.80 13.87
N ILE A 32 0.69 -7.01 13.48
CA ILE A 32 -0.70 -7.46 13.64
C ILE A 32 -1.11 -7.41 15.12
N SER A 33 -0.21 -7.82 16.02
CA SER A 33 -0.46 -7.77 17.47
C SER A 33 -0.61 -6.34 17.99
N GLN A 34 0.20 -5.41 17.48
CA GLN A 34 0.14 -3.99 17.83
C GLN A 34 -1.17 -3.36 17.36
N ILE A 35 -1.53 -3.53 16.08
CA ILE A 35 -2.80 -3.05 15.51
C ILE A 35 -3.97 -3.56 16.34
N ARG A 36 -4.00 -4.87 16.65
CA ARG A 36 -5.07 -5.47 17.47
C ARG A 36 -5.11 -4.89 18.89
N SER A 37 -3.98 -4.55 19.48
CA SER A 37 -3.93 -3.90 20.80
C SER A 37 -4.33 -2.43 20.78
N ALA A 38 -4.17 -1.75 19.65
CA ALA A 38 -4.57 -0.35 19.48
C ALA A 38 -6.06 -0.20 19.11
N MET A 39 -6.74 -1.28 18.72
CA MET A 39 -8.15 -1.22 18.32
C MET A 39 -9.03 -0.67 19.47
N PRO A 40 -9.87 0.34 19.19
CA PRO A 40 -10.81 0.86 20.16
C PRO A 40 -11.67 -0.25 20.76
N GLY A 41 -11.75 -0.27 22.08
CA GLY A 41 -12.56 -1.24 22.79
C GLY A 41 -11.90 -2.58 23.08
N GLN A 42 -10.59 -2.73 22.90
CA GLN A 42 -9.86 -3.91 23.37
C GLN A 42 -10.21 -4.21 24.84
N GLY A 43 -10.84 -5.36 25.10
CA GLY A 43 -11.28 -5.76 26.45
C GLY A 43 -12.59 -5.12 26.94
N SER A 44 -13.34 -4.44 26.08
CA SER A 44 -14.63 -3.80 26.40
C SER A 44 -15.67 -4.02 25.29
N ASN A 45 -16.89 -3.51 25.49
CA ASN A 45 -17.96 -3.55 24.49
C ASN A 45 -17.95 -2.37 23.50
N ALA A 46 -16.82 -1.64 23.34
CA ALA A 46 -16.75 -0.47 22.45
C ALA A 46 -16.54 -0.82 20.96
N PHE A 47 -16.83 -2.06 20.56
CA PHE A 47 -16.83 -2.47 19.16
C PHE A 47 -17.98 -1.79 18.41
N VAL A 48 -17.65 -1.04 17.36
CA VAL A 48 -18.63 -0.45 16.45
C VAL A 48 -18.71 -1.32 15.20
N VAL A 49 -19.89 -1.89 14.95
CA VAL A 49 -20.17 -2.67 13.74
C VAL A 49 -20.07 -1.73 12.53
N PRO A 50 -19.24 -2.04 11.51
CA PRO A 50 -19.18 -1.25 10.29
C PRO A 50 -20.52 -1.27 9.54
N THR A 51 -20.84 -0.18 8.86
CA THR A 51 -21.97 -0.12 7.94
C THR A 51 -21.70 -0.99 6.69
N THR A 52 -22.76 -1.37 5.98
CA THR A 52 -22.64 -2.09 4.70
C THR A 52 -21.74 -1.36 3.70
N ALA A 53 -21.85 -0.02 3.60
CA ALA A 53 -21.03 0.79 2.70
C ALA A 53 -19.53 0.73 3.06
N GLN A 54 -19.20 0.74 4.36
CA GLN A 54 -17.82 0.59 4.82
C GLN A 54 -17.29 -0.81 4.52
N MET A 55 -18.09 -1.85 4.75
CA MET A 55 -17.70 -3.22 4.41
C MET A 55 -17.49 -3.42 2.91
N ASP A 56 -18.37 -2.86 2.07
CA ASP A 56 -18.27 -2.97 0.61
C ASP A 56 -17.02 -2.24 0.08
N SER A 57 -16.71 -1.08 0.66
CA SER A 57 -15.51 -0.31 0.31
C SER A 57 -14.23 -1.09 0.68
N PHE A 58 -14.19 -1.70 1.87
CA PHE A 58 -13.07 -2.54 2.30
C PHE A 58 -12.91 -3.79 1.42
N ARG A 59 -14.02 -4.43 1.04
CA ARG A 59 -14.02 -5.57 0.12
C ARG A 59 -13.50 -5.18 -1.27
N ALA A 60 -13.91 -4.03 -1.78
CA ALA A 60 -13.45 -3.52 -3.06
C ALA A 60 -11.94 -3.24 -3.04
N ALA A 61 -11.41 -2.59 -1.99
CA ALA A 61 -9.97 -2.35 -1.84
C ALA A 61 -9.18 -3.65 -1.78
N THR A 62 -9.66 -4.64 -1.01
CA THR A 62 -9.02 -5.96 -0.91
C THR A 62 -9.00 -6.68 -2.26
N ASN A 63 -10.09 -6.64 -3.03
CA ASN A 63 -10.14 -7.24 -4.36
C ASN A 63 -9.15 -6.59 -5.34
N LEU A 64 -8.94 -5.27 -5.24
CA LEU A 64 -7.94 -4.57 -6.04
C LEU A 64 -6.52 -5.04 -5.68
N VAL A 65 -6.21 -5.25 -4.39
CA VAL A 65 -4.92 -5.85 -3.97
C VAL A 65 -4.75 -7.26 -4.53
N LEU A 66 -5.78 -8.11 -4.41
CA LEU A 66 -5.74 -9.50 -4.89
C LEU A 66 -5.66 -9.62 -6.42
N THR A 67 -6.06 -8.58 -7.14
CA THR A 67 -5.95 -8.50 -8.61
C THR A 67 -4.77 -7.63 -9.07
N GLU A 68 -3.82 -7.37 -8.17
CA GLU A 68 -2.57 -6.65 -8.43
C GLU A 68 -2.76 -5.20 -8.92
N GLN A 69 -3.94 -4.61 -8.67
CA GLN A 69 -4.28 -3.24 -9.00
C GLN A 69 -3.93 -2.30 -7.83
N TYR A 70 -2.67 -2.32 -7.38
CA TYR A 70 -2.24 -1.71 -6.13
C TYR A 70 -2.43 -0.19 -6.07
N HIS A 71 -2.26 0.52 -7.19
CA HIS A 71 -2.49 1.98 -7.24
C HIS A 71 -3.97 2.34 -7.04
N LEU A 72 -4.91 1.54 -7.58
CA LEU A 72 -6.33 1.73 -7.36
C LEU A 72 -6.71 1.34 -5.94
N ALA A 73 -6.12 0.26 -5.42
CA ALA A 73 -6.31 -0.16 -4.04
C ALA A 73 -5.88 0.95 -3.07
N ASP A 74 -4.70 1.56 -3.26
CA ASP A 74 -4.20 2.65 -2.43
C ASP A 74 -5.07 3.92 -2.55
N SER A 75 -5.50 4.27 -3.77
CA SER A 75 -6.43 5.40 -3.99
C SER A 75 -7.76 5.21 -3.26
N LEU A 76 -8.34 3.99 -3.33
CA LEU A 76 -9.57 3.65 -2.61
C LEU A 76 -9.36 3.62 -1.09
N ALA A 77 -8.22 3.09 -0.63
CA ALA A 77 -7.82 3.09 0.78
C ALA A 77 -7.75 4.52 1.33
N GLY A 78 -7.14 5.44 0.58
CA GLY A 78 -7.00 6.84 0.95
C GLY A 78 -8.34 7.52 1.21
N MET A 79 -9.37 7.21 0.41
CA MET A 79 -10.74 7.72 0.63
C MET A 79 -11.38 7.21 1.92
N MET A 80 -10.89 6.09 2.46
CA MET A 80 -11.34 5.50 3.72
C MET A 80 -10.49 5.93 4.92
N GLY A 81 -9.43 6.72 4.71
CA GLY A 81 -8.45 7.08 5.75
C GLY A 81 -7.36 6.04 5.99
N TYR A 82 -7.21 5.07 5.08
CA TYR A 82 -6.18 4.03 5.11
C TYR A 82 -5.11 4.30 4.04
N LYS A 83 -4.01 3.56 4.12
CA LYS A 83 -2.97 3.53 3.10
C LYS A 83 -2.53 2.08 2.85
N LEU A 84 -2.12 1.78 1.63
CA LEU A 84 -1.55 0.49 1.26
C LEU A 84 -0.02 0.53 1.36
N PHE A 85 0.53 -0.36 2.16
CA PHE A 85 1.96 -0.49 2.38
C PHE A 85 2.50 -1.81 1.85
N GLU A 86 3.71 -1.77 1.32
CA GLU A 86 4.51 -2.96 1.09
C GLU A 86 5.25 -3.31 2.37
N TRP A 87 5.10 -4.55 2.84
CA TRP A 87 5.68 -5.01 4.10
C TRP A 87 6.49 -6.27 3.89
N TYR A 88 7.80 -6.18 4.10
CA TYR A 88 8.69 -7.34 4.10
C TYR A 88 8.78 -7.94 5.51
N ASP A 89 8.33 -9.18 5.67
CA ASP A 89 8.40 -9.87 6.96
C ASP A 89 9.83 -10.36 7.24
N THR A 90 10.48 -9.71 8.20
CA THR A 90 11.86 -10.03 8.60
C THR A 90 12.02 -11.38 9.33
N ILE A 91 10.90 -12.02 9.73
CA ILE A 91 10.93 -13.29 10.48
C ILE A 91 10.69 -14.51 9.58
N HIS A 92 9.75 -14.43 8.64
CA HIS A 92 9.42 -15.54 7.75
C HIS A 92 9.84 -15.22 6.31
N ASN A 93 11.03 -15.69 5.92
CA ASN A 93 11.54 -15.73 4.55
C ASN A 93 11.69 -14.38 3.81
N ASN A 94 11.50 -13.23 4.47
CA ASN A 94 11.43 -11.93 3.80
C ASN A 94 10.33 -11.88 2.71
N ASP A 95 9.23 -12.60 2.94
CA ASP A 95 8.08 -12.55 2.04
C ASP A 95 7.46 -11.13 2.05
N LEU A 96 7.01 -10.71 0.86
CA LEU A 96 6.33 -9.43 0.68
C LEU A 96 4.83 -9.59 0.92
N PHE A 97 4.29 -8.72 1.78
CA PHE A 97 2.87 -8.60 2.05
C PHE A 97 2.38 -7.21 1.70
N TYR A 98 1.11 -7.11 1.30
CA TYR A 98 0.42 -5.85 1.12
C TYR A 98 -0.49 -5.61 2.34
N VAL A 99 -0.20 -4.55 3.09
CA VAL A 99 -0.88 -4.24 4.35
C VAL A 99 -1.70 -2.98 4.19
N LEU A 100 -3.01 -3.10 4.40
CA LEU A 100 -3.93 -1.96 4.47
C LEU A 100 -4.04 -1.51 5.93
N MET A 101 -3.54 -0.33 6.27
CA MET A 101 -3.58 0.19 7.64
C MET A 101 -3.70 1.72 7.67
N GLU A 102 -4.07 2.27 8.82
CA GLU A 102 -4.05 3.71 9.04
C GLU A 102 -2.60 4.23 8.93
N PRO A 103 -2.35 5.44 8.38
CA PRO A 103 -0.99 5.94 8.18
C PRO A 103 -0.13 6.06 9.45
N ASN A 104 -0.75 6.10 10.63
CA ASN A 104 -0.07 6.26 11.92
C ASN A 104 -0.36 5.08 12.88
N ALA A 105 -0.69 3.92 12.32
CA ALA A 105 -1.00 2.69 13.09
C ALA A 105 0.23 2.11 13.82
#